data_AF-A0A8H7K4H5-F1
#
_entry.id   AF-A0A8H7K4H5-F1
#
_cell.length_a   1.000
_cell.length_b   1.000
_cell.length_c   1.000
_cell.angle_alpha   90.00
_cell.angle_beta   90.00
_cell.angle_gamma   90.00
#
_symmetry.space_group_name_H-M   'P 1'
#
loop_
_entity.id
_entity.type
_entity.pdbx_description
1 polymer ?
#
loop_
_entity_poly.entity_id
_entity_poly.type
_entity_poly.pdbx_seq_one_letter_code
_entity_poly.pdbx_strand_id
1 'polypeptide(L)'
;MAAAVPQAQQHHAPAAANNPPAPHADDAMDKDNSNSSSSSNNNAEVKLLREQILQLQEHLATMQQEMVTTTNLMGQQAAQNANLQAQAQAVANRQELGILLKPLAPEMFDGIQAKLQGFVTQLRVYFNYFPITLNTDKRRVTYTYSRLKGSTLNWFKPVIREYLSGYRSQRTMSIITNFDYFMEVLY
;
A
#
# COMPACT_ATOMS: atom_id res chain seq x y z
N MET A 1 9.42 -60.45 36.16
CA MET A 1 9.75 -59.20 36.87
C MET A 1 8.48 -58.37 36.89
N ALA A 2 7.63 -58.47 37.91
CA ALA A 2 7.71 -57.72 39.18
C ALA A 2 7.73 -56.20 38.93
N ALA A 3 6.87 -55.34 39.48
CA ALA A 3 5.66 -55.49 40.28
C ALA A 3 4.93 -54.12 40.33
N ALA A 4 3.60 -54.16 40.37
CA ALA A 4 2.69 -53.37 41.21
C ALA A 4 2.67 -51.81 41.18
N VAL A 5 1.54 -51.28 40.67
CA VAL A 5 0.75 -50.13 41.19
C VAL A 5 0.10 -50.60 42.53
N PRO A 6 -0.30 -49.81 43.58
CA PRO A 6 -1.03 -48.52 43.52
C PRO A 6 -0.97 -47.55 44.76
N GLN A 7 -1.81 -46.49 44.73
CA GLN A 7 -2.56 -45.81 45.84
C GLN A 7 -1.78 -45.07 46.97
N ALA A 8 -2.02 -43.78 47.26
CA ALA A 8 -3.19 -43.08 47.86
C ALA A 8 -3.09 -42.90 49.40
N GLN A 9 -3.87 -41.93 49.90
CA GLN A 9 -4.04 -41.44 51.29
C GLN A 9 -2.95 -40.47 51.82
N GLN A 10 -3.27 -39.20 52.10
CA GLN A 10 -4.21 -38.59 53.07
C GLN A 10 -3.57 -38.30 54.44
N HIS A 11 -3.60 -37.00 54.78
CA HIS A 11 -3.71 -36.39 56.11
C HIS A 11 -2.53 -36.59 57.07
N HIS A 12 -2.09 -35.48 57.70
CA HIS A 12 -1.99 -35.29 59.16
C HIS A 12 -1.19 -33.99 59.45
N ALA A 13 -1.86 -32.99 60.04
CA ALA A 13 -1.25 -32.08 61.04
C ALA A 13 -1.04 -32.90 62.36
N PRO A 14 -0.40 -32.43 63.47
CA PRO A 14 -0.21 -31.04 63.93
C PRO A 14 1.08 -30.74 64.77
N ALA A 15 1.15 -29.51 65.32
CA ALA A 15 1.68 -29.12 66.65
C ALA A 15 3.20 -29.29 66.97
N ALA A 16 3.84 -28.60 67.91
CA ALA A 16 3.71 -27.34 68.67
C ALA A 16 4.89 -27.34 69.68
N ALA A 17 5.46 -26.19 70.04
CA ALA A 17 6.30 -25.94 71.23
C ALA A 17 6.59 -24.43 71.24
N ASN A 18 6.28 -23.59 72.24
CA ASN A 18 6.23 -23.66 73.71
C ASN A 18 5.46 -22.37 74.16
N ASN A 19 4.76 -22.21 75.29
CA ASN A 19 4.27 -23.03 76.41
C ASN A 19 3.19 -22.16 77.14
N PRO A 20 2.35 -22.74 78.02
CA PRO A 20 1.24 -22.10 78.77
C PRO A 20 1.72 -21.59 80.16
N PRO A 21 0.88 -21.17 81.17
CA PRO A 21 -0.58 -21.23 81.32
C PRO A 21 -1.29 -19.95 81.83
N ALA A 22 -2.63 -19.98 81.76
CA ALA A 22 -3.59 -19.06 82.39
C ALA A 22 -3.44 -19.04 83.95
N PRO A 23 -4.26 -18.32 84.77
CA PRO A 23 -5.40 -17.42 84.50
C PRO A 23 -5.39 -16.13 85.37
N HIS A 24 -6.43 -15.30 85.21
CA HIS A 24 -7.19 -14.58 86.23
C HIS A 24 -7.47 -13.11 85.86
N ALA A 25 -8.76 -12.87 85.67
CA ALA A 25 -9.40 -11.59 85.90
C ALA A 25 -9.20 -11.20 87.37
N ASP A 26 -8.94 -9.93 87.64
CA ASP A 26 -9.95 -9.03 88.20
C ASP A 26 -9.35 -7.65 88.51
N ASP A 27 -10.25 -6.67 88.51
CA ASP A 27 -10.17 -5.39 89.20
C ASP A 27 -9.24 -4.28 88.69
N ALA A 28 -9.89 -3.32 88.02
CA ALA A 28 -10.28 -2.05 88.63
C ALA A 28 -9.88 -0.79 87.85
N MET A 29 -10.85 0.13 87.84
CA MET A 29 -10.70 1.59 87.72
C MET A 29 -10.44 2.17 86.33
N ASP A 30 -11.56 2.42 85.65
CA ASP A 30 -12.04 3.77 85.32
C ASP A 30 -10.96 4.82 84.99
N LYS A 31 -10.78 5.10 83.69
CA LYS A 31 -10.47 6.44 83.19
C LYS A 31 -11.12 6.67 81.83
N ASP A 32 -12.11 7.55 81.86
CA ASP A 32 -12.47 8.51 80.82
C ASP A 32 -12.57 7.97 79.38
N ASN A 33 -13.79 7.63 79.03
CA ASN A 33 -14.53 8.21 77.91
C ASN A 33 -13.77 9.31 77.15
N SER A 34 -13.29 9.00 75.95
CA SER A 34 -13.33 9.90 74.79
C SER A 34 -13.13 9.13 73.48
N ASN A 35 -14.27 8.73 72.94
CA ASN A 35 -14.71 9.04 71.59
C ASN A 35 -13.89 8.51 70.39
N SER A 36 -14.41 7.42 69.81
CA SER A 36 -14.45 7.09 68.38
C SER A 36 -13.95 8.16 67.41
N SER A 37 -12.78 7.95 66.82
CA SER A 37 -12.38 8.66 65.59
C SER A 37 -11.60 7.81 64.58
N SER A 38 -11.13 6.62 64.96
CA SER A 38 -10.29 5.77 64.09
C SER A 38 -11.06 5.02 62.99
N SER A 39 -12.37 4.77 63.15
CA SER A 39 -13.18 4.08 62.13
C SER A 39 -13.59 4.97 60.95
N SER A 40 -13.70 6.29 61.14
CA SER A 40 -14.01 7.23 60.06
C SER A 40 -12.81 7.47 59.14
N ASN A 41 -11.58 7.42 59.68
CA ASN A 41 -10.36 7.64 58.89
C ASN A 41 -10.06 6.48 57.94
N ASN A 42 -10.19 5.23 58.42
CA ASN A 42 -10.04 4.05 57.56
C ASN A 42 -11.09 4.01 56.44
N ASN A 43 -12.31 4.51 56.68
CA ASN A 43 -13.35 4.60 55.65
C ASN A 43 -13.05 5.67 54.59
N ALA A 44 -12.44 6.80 55.00
CA ALA A 44 -11.98 7.83 54.08
C ALA A 44 -10.83 7.34 53.19
N GLU A 45 -9.85 6.62 53.75
CA GLU A 45 -8.75 6.01 52.98
C GLU A 45 -9.25 4.91 52.03
N VAL A 46 -10.19 4.07 52.47
CA VAL A 46 -10.81 3.04 51.61
C VAL A 46 -11.61 3.67 50.47
N LYS A 47 -12.30 4.80 50.71
CA LYS A 47 -12.95 5.58 49.63
C LYS A 47 -11.91 6.12 48.66
N LEU A 48 -10.83 6.71 49.17
CA LEU A 48 -9.74 7.26 48.35
C LEU A 48 -9.08 6.19 47.48
N LEU A 49 -8.87 5.00 48.03
CA LEU A 49 -8.26 3.87 47.31
C LEU A 49 -9.19 3.32 46.22
N ARG A 50 -10.51 3.30 46.45
CA ARG A 50 -11.50 2.95 45.42
C ARG A 50 -11.51 3.97 44.29
N GLU A 51 -11.44 5.26 44.63
CA GLU A 51 -11.33 6.35 43.66
C GLU A 51 -10.08 6.17 42.78
N GLN A 52 -8.93 5.86 43.38
CA GLN A 52 -7.68 5.64 42.66
C GLN A 52 -7.76 4.44 41.71
N ILE A 53 -8.38 3.32 42.14
CA ILE A 53 -8.56 2.14 41.28
C ILE A 53 -9.46 2.44 40.09
N LEU A 54 -10.52 3.24 40.28
CA LEU A 54 -11.41 3.65 39.19
C LEU A 54 -10.67 4.51 38.16
N GLN A 55 -9.87 5.49 38.61
CA GLN A 55 -9.05 6.31 37.72
C GLN A 55 -8.00 5.49 36.95
N LEU A 56 -7.37 4.51 37.60
CA LEU A 56 -6.37 3.65 36.98
C LEU A 56 -7.01 2.72 35.93
N GLN A 57 -8.22 2.24 36.20
CA GLN A 57 -9.00 1.43 35.27
C GLN A 57 -9.46 2.24 34.04
N GLU A 58 -9.85 3.51 34.23
CA GLU A 58 -10.23 4.42 33.14
C GLU A 58 -9.04 4.78 32.24
N HIS A 59 -7.85 4.98 32.82
CA HIS A 59 -6.63 5.21 32.03
C HIS A 59 -6.25 3.97 31.20
N LEU A 60 -6.33 2.78 31.79
CA LEU A 60 -6.08 1.51 31.08
C LEU A 60 -7.09 1.28 29.94
N ALA A 61 -8.35 1.68 30.12
CA ALA A 61 -9.37 1.60 29.08
C ALA A 61 -9.08 2.58 27.93
N THR A 62 -8.72 3.82 28.26
CA THR A 62 -8.35 4.85 27.28
C THR A 62 -7.15 4.42 26.43
N MET A 63 -6.10 3.88 27.08
CA MET A 63 -4.91 3.41 26.37
C MET A 63 -5.19 2.21 25.46
N GLN A 64 -6.04 1.27 25.89
CA GLN A 64 -6.47 0.16 25.03
C GLN A 64 -7.26 0.65 23.82
N GLN A 65 -8.13 1.64 24.01
CA GLN A 65 -8.90 2.24 22.93
C GLN A 65 -7.99 2.93 21.92
N GLU A 66 -7.00 3.70 22.38
CA GLU A 66 -6.02 4.35 21.51
C GLU A 66 -5.19 3.35 20.71
N MET A 67 -4.80 2.23 21.33
CA MET A 67 -4.08 1.17 20.62
C MET A 67 -4.94 0.58 19.49
N VAL A 68 -6.21 0.27 19.77
CA VAL A 68 -7.13 -0.27 18.74
C VAL A 68 -7.34 0.74 17.62
N THR A 69 -7.53 2.03 17.93
CA THR A 69 -7.67 3.06 16.89
C THR A 69 -6.41 3.20 16.04
N THR A 70 -5.24 3.12 16.68
CA THR A 70 -3.94 3.20 16.00
C THR A 70 -3.72 1.99 15.11
N THR A 71 -4.00 0.77 15.61
CA THR A 71 -3.91 -0.47 14.83
C THR A 71 -4.86 -0.46 13.64
N ASN A 72 -6.10 0.01 13.83
CA ASN A 72 -7.07 0.12 12.74
C ASN A 72 -6.63 1.13 11.68
N LEU A 73 -6.08 2.28 12.08
CA LEU A 73 -5.58 3.29 11.15
C LEU A 73 -4.36 2.78 10.38
N MET A 74 -3.43 2.09 11.05
CA MET A 74 -2.26 1.49 10.41
C MET A 74 -2.65 0.39 9.43
N GLY A 75 -3.63 -0.46 9.78
CA GLY A 75 -4.18 -1.48 8.89
C GLY A 75 -4.82 -0.87 7.64
N GLN A 76 -5.59 0.21 7.82
CA GLN A 76 -6.17 0.96 6.68
C GLN A 76 -5.10 1.59 5.80
N GLN A 77 -4.07 2.21 6.38
CA GLN A 77 -2.98 2.83 5.63
C GLN A 77 -2.14 1.79 4.89
N ALA A 78 -1.85 0.64 5.51
CA ALA A 78 -1.14 -0.46 4.88
C ALA A 78 -1.92 -1.01 3.68
N ALA A 79 -3.24 -1.19 3.80
CA ALA A 79 -4.09 -1.64 2.71
C ALA A 79 -4.14 -0.62 1.55
N GLN A 80 -4.23 0.67 1.86
CA GLN A 80 -4.16 1.73 0.83
C GLN A 80 -2.82 1.72 0.11
N ASN A 81 -1.71 1.68 0.85
CA ASN A 81 -0.36 1.64 0.28
C ASN A 81 -0.14 0.38 -0.58
N ALA A 82 -0.63 -0.78 -0.14
CA ALA A 82 -0.56 -2.01 -0.93
C ALA A 82 -1.34 -1.91 -2.24
N ASN A 83 -2.53 -1.28 -2.22
CA ASN A 83 -3.33 -1.08 -3.43
C ASN A 83 -2.67 -0.08 -4.40
N LEU A 84 -2.12 1.02 -3.89
CA LEU A 84 -1.34 1.99 -4.68
C LEU A 84 -0.13 1.32 -5.35
N GLN A 85 0.60 0.50 -4.61
CA GLN A 85 1.74 -0.25 -5.13
C GLN A 85 1.31 -1.28 -6.18
N ALA A 86 0.22 -2.03 -5.95
CA ALA A 86 -0.32 -2.99 -6.90
C ALA A 86 -0.76 -2.31 -8.22
N GLN A 87 -1.42 -1.15 -8.14
CA GLN A 87 -1.79 -0.37 -9.32
C GLN A 87 -0.57 0.17 -10.07
N ALA A 88 0.42 0.72 -9.35
CA ALA A 88 1.66 1.18 -9.97
C ALA A 88 2.39 0.04 -10.70
N GLN A 89 2.44 -1.16 -10.11
CA GLN A 89 3.00 -2.35 -10.73
C GLN A 89 2.18 -2.82 -11.93
N ALA A 90 0.84 -2.77 -11.87
CA ALA A 90 -0.02 -3.14 -13.00
C ALA A 90 0.13 -2.19 -14.20
N VAL A 91 0.30 -0.89 -13.94
CA VAL A 91 0.60 0.10 -14.98
C VAL A 91 2.00 -0.11 -15.56
N ALA A 92 3.00 -0.36 -14.69
CA ALA A 92 4.37 -0.65 -15.12
C ALA A 92 4.47 -1.94 -15.96
N ASN A 93 3.69 -2.96 -15.61
CA ASN A 93 3.65 -4.26 -16.28
C ASN A 93 2.63 -4.32 -17.43
N ARG A 94 2.01 -3.20 -17.82
CA ARG A 94 1.05 -3.17 -18.91
C ARG A 94 1.77 -3.45 -20.24
N GLN A 95 1.82 -4.72 -20.63
CA GLN A 95 2.34 -5.13 -21.93
C GLN A 95 1.38 -4.71 -23.03
N GLU A 96 1.93 -4.21 -24.13
CA GLU A 96 1.14 -3.84 -25.31
C GLU A 96 0.69 -5.09 -26.07
N LEU A 97 -0.51 -5.03 -26.66
CA LEU A 97 -1.05 -6.10 -27.51
C LEU A 97 -0.08 -6.48 -28.64
N GLY A 98 0.65 -5.51 -29.17
CA GLY A 98 1.64 -5.72 -30.21
C GLY A 98 2.86 -6.54 -29.77
N ILE A 99 3.21 -6.54 -28.48
CA ILE A 99 4.27 -7.39 -27.93
C ILE A 99 3.80 -8.85 -27.87
N LEU A 100 2.54 -9.06 -27.47
CA LEU A 100 1.94 -10.39 -27.36
C LEU A 100 1.64 -11.00 -28.73
N LEU A 101 0.99 -10.24 -29.60
CA LEU A 101 0.50 -10.73 -30.90
C LEU A 101 1.54 -10.67 -32.01
N LYS A 102 2.60 -9.85 -31.84
CA LYS A 102 3.65 -9.61 -32.84
C LYS A 102 3.06 -9.41 -34.25
N PRO A 103 2.18 -8.40 -34.43
CA PRO A 103 1.49 -8.18 -35.69
C PRO A 103 2.51 -7.96 -36.81
N LEU A 104 2.15 -8.40 -38.02
CA LEU A 104 2.99 -8.18 -39.19
C LEU A 104 3.20 -6.67 -39.40
N ALA A 105 4.44 -6.29 -39.66
CA ALA A 105 4.76 -4.91 -39.98
C ALA A 105 4.03 -4.47 -41.27
N PRO A 106 3.59 -3.21 -41.37
CA PRO A 106 3.04 -2.66 -42.60
C PRO A 106 4.04 -2.79 -43.76
N GLU A 107 3.53 -2.95 -44.97
CA GLU A 107 4.35 -3.01 -46.17
C GLU A 107 5.15 -1.70 -46.38
N MET A 108 6.34 -1.81 -46.98
CA MET A 108 7.14 -0.64 -47.35
C MET A 108 6.47 0.14 -48.49
N PHE A 109 6.33 1.45 -48.33
CA PHE A 109 5.69 2.35 -49.29
C PHE A 109 6.72 3.11 -50.15
N ASP A 110 6.55 3.06 -51.47
CA ASP A 110 7.42 3.68 -52.47
C ASP A 110 6.88 4.97 -53.10
N GLY A 111 5.65 5.37 -52.76
CA GLY A 111 5.01 6.54 -53.35
C GLY A 111 3.91 6.23 -54.38
N ILE A 112 3.59 4.95 -54.62
CA ILE A 112 2.53 4.60 -55.57
C ILE A 112 1.16 4.97 -54.99
N GLN A 113 0.50 5.96 -55.60
CA GLN A 113 -0.76 6.52 -55.11
C GLN A 113 -1.88 5.50 -54.90
N ALA A 114 -2.00 4.54 -55.82
CA ALA A 114 -3.00 3.47 -55.72
C ALA A 114 -2.83 2.60 -54.46
N LYS A 115 -1.64 2.56 -53.86
CA LYS A 115 -1.33 1.79 -52.64
C LYS A 115 -1.41 2.63 -51.37
N LEU A 116 -1.51 3.95 -51.48
CA LEU A 116 -1.40 4.87 -50.34
C LEU A 116 -2.49 4.61 -49.28
N GLN A 117 -3.75 4.46 -49.70
CA GLN A 117 -4.86 4.17 -48.79
C GLN A 117 -4.62 2.87 -48.00
N GLY A 118 -4.23 1.78 -48.69
CA GLY A 118 -3.92 0.51 -48.05
C GLY A 118 -2.76 0.63 -47.05
N PHE A 119 -1.72 1.38 -47.39
CA PHE A 119 -0.61 1.67 -46.50
C PHE A 119 -1.05 2.45 -45.26
N VAL A 120 -1.86 3.51 -45.41
CA VAL A 120 -2.40 4.30 -44.29
C VAL A 120 -3.23 3.41 -43.35
N THR A 121 -4.10 2.56 -43.91
CA THR A 121 -4.91 1.63 -43.12
C THR A 121 -4.05 0.67 -42.31
N GLN A 122 -3.03 0.06 -42.95
CA GLN A 122 -2.10 -0.83 -42.25
C GLN A 122 -1.36 -0.13 -41.11
N LEU A 123 -0.92 1.13 -41.29
CA LEU A 123 -0.28 1.92 -40.24
C LEU A 123 -1.23 2.16 -39.06
N ARG A 124 -2.46 2.62 -39.33
CA ARG A 124 -3.45 2.90 -38.26
C ARG A 124 -3.77 1.64 -37.46
N VAL A 125 -3.96 0.50 -38.14
CA VAL A 125 -4.15 -0.80 -37.49
C VAL A 125 -2.91 -1.17 -36.66
N TYR A 126 -1.71 -1.01 -37.21
CA TYR A 126 -0.48 -1.30 -36.49
C TYR A 126 -0.34 -0.46 -35.21
N PHE A 127 -0.66 0.84 -35.26
CA PHE A 127 -0.58 1.73 -34.10
C PHE A 127 -1.54 1.35 -32.97
N ASN A 128 -2.69 0.75 -33.29
CA ASN A 128 -3.62 0.25 -32.28
C ASN A 128 -3.04 -0.93 -31.48
N TYR A 129 -2.10 -1.69 -32.04
CA TYR A 129 -1.38 -2.72 -31.29
C TYR A 129 -0.35 -2.14 -30.32
N PHE A 130 0.15 -0.93 -30.56
CA PHE A 130 1.21 -0.28 -29.79
C PHE A 130 0.78 1.10 -29.22
N PRO A 131 -0.28 1.18 -28.40
CA PRO A 131 -0.82 2.44 -27.90
C PRO A 131 0.08 3.17 -26.89
N ILE A 132 1.02 2.48 -26.24
CA ILE A 132 2.00 3.01 -25.29
C ILE A 132 3.30 3.40 -26.03
N THR A 133 3.83 2.52 -26.89
CA THR A 133 5.08 2.77 -27.62
C THR A 133 4.90 3.81 -28.73
N LEU A 134 3.74 3.83 -29.40
CA LEU A 134 3.39 4.77 -30.47
C LEU A 134 2.27 5.73 -30.03
N ASN A 135 2.37 6.20 -28.78
CA ASN A 135 1.40 7.06 -28.10
C ASN A 135 1.36 8.52 -28.57
N THR A 136 2.31 8.94 -29.41
CA THR A 136 2.40 10.32 -29.89
C THR A 136 2.56 10.32 -31.40
N ASP A 137 1.99 11.34 -32.06
CA ASP A 137 2.07 11.49 -33.51
C ASP A 137 3.51 11.56 -34.00
N LYS A 138 4.39 12.22 -33.27
CA LYS A 138 5.84 12.19 -33.55
C LYS A 138 6.39 10.78 -33.66
N ARG A 139 6.05 9.89 -32.72
CA ARG A 139 6.52 8.49 -32.75
C ARG A 139 5.90 7.72 -33.92
N ARG A 140 4.63 7.99 -34.24
CA ARG A 140 3.95 7.42 -35.41
C ARG A 140 4.58 7.87 -36.73
N VAL A 141 4.92 9.15 -36.87
CA VAL A 141 5.64 9.69 -38.03
C VAL A 141 7.02 9.06 -38.15
N THR A 142 7.78 9.00 -37.05
CA THR A 142 9.10 8.33 -37.03
C THR A 142 9.02 6.85 -37.42
N TYR A 143 8.00 6.12 -36.93
CA TYR A 143 7.77 4.74 -37.37
C TYR A 143 7.44 4.68 -38.85
N THR A 144 6.54 5.54 -39.32
CA THR A 144 6.10 5.55 -40.72
C THR A 144 7.24 5.85 -41.67
N TYR A 145 8.15 6.76 -41.30
CA TYR A 145 9.41 7.01 -42.01
C TYR A 145 10.22 5.72 -42.24
N SER A 146 10.31 4.84 -41.24
CA SER A 146 11.01 3.54 -41.38
C SER A 146 10.34 2.57 -42.36
N ARG A 147 9.10 2.88 -42.76
CA ARG A 147 8.33 2.14 -43.76
C ARG A 147 8.32 2.81 -45.13
N LEU A 148 9.05 3.91 -45.32
CA LEU A 148 9.21 4.54 -46.63
C LEU A 148 10.40 3.95 -47.40
N LYS A 149 10.28 3.87 -48.71
CA LYS A 149 11.36 3.52 -49.65
C LYS A 149 11.29 4.41 -50.90
N GLY A 150 12.29 4.28 -51.78
CA GLY A 150 12.30 4.95 -53.07
C GLY A 150 12.17 6.47 -53.00
N SER A 151 11.33 7.03 -53.87
CA SER A 151 11.15 8.48 -54.02
C SER A 151 10.57 9.14 -52.78
N THR A 152 9.61 8.50 -52.10
CA THR A 152 9.00 9.05 -50.88
C THR A 152 10.01 9.17 -49.75
N LEU A 153 10.89 8.16 -49.60
CA LEU A 153 11.97 8.23 -48.62
C LEU A 153 12.95 9.37 -48.94
N ASN A 154 13.29 9.55 -50.22
CA ASN A 154 14.20 10.62 -50.65
C ASN A 154 13.64 12.02 -50.40
N TRP A 155 12.33 12.20 -50.58
CA TRP A 155 11.64 13.45 -50.24
C TRP A 155 11.67 13.75 -48.73
N PHE A 156 11.56 12.72 -47.87
CA PHE A 156 11.49 12.93 -46.42
C PHE A 156 12.84 13.09 -45.73
N LYS A 157 13.93 12.54 -46.30
CA LYS A 157 15.31 12.68 -45.79
C LYS A 157 15.70 14.13 -45.41
N PRO A 158 15.48 15.17 -46.24
CA PRO A 158 15.80 16.54 -45.85
C PRO A 158 15.01 17.02 -44.63
N VAL A 159 13.72 16.67 -44.51
CA VAL A 159 12.86 17.03 -43.37
C VAL A 159 13.41 16.45 -42.07
N ILE A 160 13.79 15.17 -42.07
CA ILE A 160 14.39 14.52 -40.89
C ILE A 160 15.77 15.10 -40.58
N ARG A 161 16.59 15.38 -41.60
CA ARG A 161 17.91 15.98 -41.39
C ARG A 161 17.80 17.35 -40.72
N GLU A 162 16.86 18.17 -41.17
CA GLU A 162 16.53 19.47 -40.57
C GLU A 162 15.99 19.30 -39.14
N TYR A 163 15.11 18.32 -38.90
CA TYR A 163 14.63 18.00 -37.55
C TYR A 163 15.80 17.60 -36.61
N LEU A 164 16.77 16.84 -37.09
CA LEU A 164 17.92 16.40 -36.29
C LEU A 164 19.00 17.47 -36.11
N SER A 165 19.09 18.47 -36.99
CA SER A 165 20.15 19.50 -36.95
C SER A 165 19.92 20.60 -35.91
N GLY A 166 18.71 20.71 -35.35
CA GLY A 166 18.35 21.73 -34.36
C GLY A 166 17.80 23.05 -34.96
N TYR A 167 18.04 23.32 -36.24
CA TYR A 167 17.44 24.44 -36.96
C TYR A 167 16.18 23.97 -37.69
N ARG A 168 15.02 24.04 -37.02
CA ARG A 168 13.76 23.48 -37.52
C ARG A 168 12.82 24.58 -38.00
N SER A 169 12.45 24.55 -39.27
CA SER A 169 11.36 25.36 -39.80
C SER A 169 10.01 24.92 -39.23
N GLN A 170 9.04 25.84 -39.25
CA GLN A 170 7.66 25.55 -38.86
C GLN A 170 7.05 24.40 -39.67
N ARG A 171 7.41 24.30 -40.96
CA ARG A 171 6.98 23.21 -41.83
C ARG A 171 7.49 21.87 -41.31
N THR A 172 8.80 21.77 -41.04
CA THR A 172 9.40 20.53 -40.53
C THR A 172 8.80 20.12 -39.18
N MET A 173 8.53 21.08 -38.29
CA MET A 173 7.83 20.78 -37.05
C MET A 173 6.42 20.25 -37.30
N SER A 174 5.65 20.90 -38.17
CA SER A 174 4.28 20.48 -38.50
C SER A 174 4.24 19.07 -39.08
N ILE A 175 5.15 18.75 -40.00
CA ILE A 175 5.27 17.41 -40.60
C ILE A 175 5.64 16.37 -39.53
N ILE A 176 6.56 16.67 -38.62
CA ILE A 176 7.03 15.67 -37.66
C ILE A 176 6.06 15.45 -36.51
N THR A 177 5.34 16.48 -36.06
CA THR A 177 4.51 16.37 -34.84
C THR A 177 3.05 16.08 -35.10
N ASN A 178 2.60 16.08 -36.36
CA ASN A 178 1.21 15.80 -36.72
C ASN A 178 1.18 14.68 -37.77
N PHE A 179 0.63 13.53 -37.37
CA PHE A 179 0.60 12.36 -38.24
C PHE A 179 -0.34 12.55 -39.44
N ASP A 180 -1.50 13.16 -39.24
CA ASP A 180 -2.46 13.36 -40.32
C ASP A 180 -1.92 14.36 -41.36
N TYR A 181 -1.30 15.46 -40.91
CA TYR A 181 -0.63 16.40 -41.82
C TYR A 181 0.52 15.75 -42.58
N PHE A 182 1.31 14.90 -41.91
CA PHE A 182 2.34 14.10 -42.58
C PHE A 182 1.76 13.21 -43.69
N MET A 183 0.61 12.57 -43.46
CA MET A 183 -0.02 11.73 -44.48
C MET A 183 -0.61 12.55 -45.63
N GLU A 184 -1.11 13.76 -45.37
CA GLU A 184 -1.58 14.68 -46.41
C GLU A 184 -0.45 15.13 -47.34
N VAL A 185 0.71 15.50 -46.80
CA VAL A 185 1.86 15.94 -47.62
C VAL A 185 2.56 14.79 -48.36
N LEU A 186 2.19 13.55 -48.05
CA LEU A 186 2.69 12.33 -48.68
C LEU A 186 1.83 11.91 -49.89
N TYR A 187 0.64 12.52 -50.03
CA TYR A 187 -0.31 12.40 -51.14
C TYR A 187 0.14 13.20 -52.36
#